data_AF-A0A961ST21-F1
#
_entry.id   AF-A0A961ST21-F1
#
_cell.length_a   1.000
_cell.length_b   1.000
_cell.length_c   1.000
_cell.angle_alpha   90.00
_cell.angle_beta   90.00
_cell.angle_gamma   90.00
#
_symmetry.space_group_name_H-M   'P 1'
#
loop_
_entity.id
_entity.type
_entity.pdbx_description
1 polymer ?
#
loop_
_entity_poly.entity_id
_entity_poly.type
_entity_poly.pdbx_seq_one_letter_code
_entity_poly.pdbx_strand_id
1 'polypeptide(L)'
;MKTDDLITLMTHDAPVRLRYGRTLAMALGTGIAVSILLLVTTVGLRHNLTSVLETARVLFKIAVTFMLAVIAVRLALRIGRPGAATRLPALLLAVPA
;
A
#
# COMPACT_ATOMS: atom_id res chain seq x y z
N MET A 1 6.76 -37.48 -15.99
CA MET A 1 7.70 -36.37 -15.73
C MET A 1 7.34 -35.76 -14.39
N LYS A 2 8.29 -35.60 -13.47
CA LYS A 2 8.03 -35.09 -12.10
C LYS A 2 8.16 -33.57 -12.09
N THR A 3 7.03 -32.88 -12.07
CA THR A 3 6.98 -31.40 -12.06
C THR A 3 7.69 -30.80 -10.84
N ASP A 4 7.65 -31.49 -9.70
CA ASP A 4 8.31 -31.07 -8.45
C ASP A 4 9.84 -30.99 -8.59
N ASP A 5 10.44 -31.88 -9.37
CA ASP A 5 11.88 -31.88 -9.63
C ASP A 5 12.27 -30.67 -10.49
N LEU A 6 11.42 -30.29 -11.45
CA LEU A 6 11.64 -29.11 -12.30
C LEU A 6 11.53 -27.80 -11.49
N ILE A 7 10.57 -27.71 -10.58
CA ILE A 7 10.40 -26.56 -9.68
C ILE A 7 11.58 -26.45 -8.71
N THR A 8 12.08 -27.58 -8.20
CA THR A 8 13.25 -27.61 -7.31
C THR A 8 14.51 -27.12 -8.03
N LEU A 9 14.71 -27.55 -9.29
CA LEU A 9 15.82 -27.09 -10.14
C LEU A 9 15.73 -25.59 -10.45
N MET A 10 14.53 -25.10 -10.80
CA MET A 10 14.32 -23.67 -11.10
C MET A 10 14.47 -22.75 -9.87
N THR A 11 14.13 -23.25 -8.67
CA THR A 11 14.20 -22.45 -7.43
C THR A 11 15.61 -22.38 -6.87
N HIS A 12 16.48 -23.35 -7.17
CA HIS A 12 17.91 -23.29 -6.82
C HIS A 12 18.67 -22.17 -7.55
N ASP A 13 18.30 -21.86 -8.79
CA ASP A 13 19.00 -20.84 -9.60
C ASP A 13 18.47 -19.40 -9.43
N ALA A 14 17.40 -19.19 -8.65
CA ALA A 14 16.77 -17.89 -8.48
C ALA A 14 17.05 -17.29 -7.08
N PRO A 15 18.19 -16.60 -6.86
CA PRO A 15 18.45 -15.95 -5.58
C PRO A 15 17.41 -14.85 -5.32
N VAL A 16 16.71 -14.93 -4.20
CA VAL A 16 15.77 -13.88 -3.75
C VAL A 16 16.57 -12.67 -3.27
N ARG A 17 16.93 -11.79 -4.20
CA ARG A 17 17.76 -10.60 -3.92
C ARG A 17 17.09 -9.61 -2.97
N LEU A 18 15.77 -9.43 -3.08
CA LEU A 18 15.00 -8.51 -2.26
C LEU A 18 13.63 -9.11 -1.92
N ARG A 19 13.30 -9.13 -0.62
CA ARG A 19 11.97 -9.57 -0.15
C ARG A 19 10.94 -8.49 -0.56
N TYR A 20 9.98 -8.85 -1.41
CA TYR A 20 8.94 -7.95 -1.93
C TYR A 20 8.32 -7.04 -0.86
N GLY A 21 7.97 -7.59 0.30
CA GLY A 21 7.38 -6.80 1.40
C GLY A 21 8.29 -5.70 1.94
N ARG A 22 9.61 -5.93 2.00
CA ARG A 22 10.59 -4.93 2.45
C ARG A 22 10.73 -3.81 1.40
N THR A 23 10.80 -4.18 0.12
CA THR A 23 10.86 -3.20 -0.98
C THR A 23 9.61 -2.34 -1.04
N LEU A 24 8.42 -2.94 -0.89
CA LEU A 24 7.16 -2.21 -0.88
C LEU A 24 7.07 -1.26 0.32
N ALA A 25 7.52 -1.67 1.50
CA ALA A 25 7.57 -0.80 2.67
C ALA A 25 8.49 0.41 2.47
N MET A 26 9.67 0.21 1.85
CA MET A 26 10.56 1.32 1.50
C MET A 26 9.93 2.25 0.45
N ALA A 27 9.27 1.71 -0.56
CA ALA A 27 8.58 2.49 -1.58
C ALA A 27 7.45 3.34 -0.97
N LEU A 28 6.67 2.77 -0.05
CA LEU A 28 5.63 3.51 0.67
C LEU A 28 6.23 4.61 1.55
N GLY A 29 7.27 4.30 2.33
CA GLY A 29 7.93 5.27 3.20
C GLY A 29 8.52 6.45 2.42
N THR A 30 9.22 6.16 1.33
CA THR A 30 9.79 7.20 0.45
C THR A 30 8.69 8.02 -0.24
N GLY A 31 7.64 7.38 -0.74
CA GLY A 31 6.49 8.07 -1.34
C GLY A 31 5.79 9.02 -0.35
N ILE A 32 5.58 8.58 0.90
CA ILE A 32 5.01 9.42 1.96
C ILE A 32 5.91 10.61 2.26
N ALA A 33 7.22 10.38 2.43
CA ALA A 33 8.18 11.45 2.72
C ALA A 33 8.22 12.50 1.60
N VAL A 34 8.27 12.07 0.33
CA VAL A 34 8.25 12.96 -0.83
C VAL A 34 6.93 13.71 -0.93
N SER A 35 5.80 13.05 -0.68
CA SER A 35 4.47 13.68 -0.72
C SER A 35 4.32 14.75 0.37
N ILE A 36 4.81 14.49 1.59
CA ILE A 36 4.82 15.47 2.68
C ILE A 36 5.69 16.66 2.30
N LEU A 37 6.90 16.41 1.78
CA LEU A 37 7.80 17.47 1.35
C LEU A 37 7.16 18.36 0.28
N LEU A 38 6.51 17.74 -0.72
CA LEU A 38 5.78 18.47 -1.76
C LEU A 38 4.63 19.27 -1.18
N LEU A 39 3.82 18.69 -0.29
CA LEU A 39 2.72 19.40 0.37
C LEU A 39 3.21 20.64 1.11
N VAL A 40 4.27 20.51 1.90
CA VAL A 40 4.82 21.61 2.71
C VAL A 40 5.43 22.70 1.83
N THR A 41 6.16 22.32 0.79
CA THR A 41 6.89 23.27 -0.07
C THR A 41 5.98 23.99 -1.08
N THR A 42 4.92 23.34 -1.57
CA THR A 42 4.06 23.89 -2.63
C THR A 42 2.75 24.48 -2.11
N VAL A 43 2.11 23.82 -1.14
CA VAL A 43 0.79 24.23 -0.63
C VAL A 43 0.92 25.02 0.68
N GLY A 44 1.88 24.63 1.53
CA GLY A 44 2.08 25.22 2.86
C GLY A 44 1.05 24.76 3.89
N LEU A 45 1.33 25.02 5.18
CA LEU A 45 0.40 24.69 6.27
C LEU A 45 -0.54 25.86 6.54
N ARG A 46 -1.85 25.56 6.58
CA ARG A 46 -2.88 26.57 6.89
C ARG A 46 -2.92 26.83 8.40
N HIS A 47 -3.02 28.11 8.79
CA HIS A 47 -3.02 28.51 10.21
C HIS A 47 -4.25 28.02 11.00
N ASN A 48 -5.35 27.67 10.33
CA ASN A 48 -6.58 27.18 10.95
C ASN A 48 -6.80 25.67 10.79
N LEU A 49 -5.75 24.89 10.58
CA LEU A 49 -5.84 23.42 10.44
C LEU A 49 -6.54 22.77 11.63
N THR A 50 -6.27 23.22 12.85
CA THR A 50 -6.86 22.67 14.08
C THR A 50 -8.38 22.81 14.07
N SER A 51 -8.90 24.01 13.82
CA SER A 51 -10.34 24.26 13.74
C SER A 51 -11.03 23.47 12.61
N VAL A 52 -10.34 23.26 11.48
CA VAL A 52 -10.89 22.50 10.36
C VAL A 52 -10.93 20.99 10.67
N LEU A 53 -9.95 20.47 11.41
CA LEU A 53 -9.90 19.06 11.81
C LEU A 53 -11.01 18.67 12.80
N GLU A 54 -11.49 19.61 13.61
CA GLU A 54 -12.64 19.41 14.50
C GLU A 54 -13.96 19.19 13.74
N THR A 55 -14.01 19.51 12.45
CA THR A 55 -15.20 19.28 11.64
C THR A 55 -15.33 17.81 11.25
N ALA A 56 -16.44 17.18 11.62
CA ALA A 56 -16.72 15.76 11.34
C ALA A 56 -16.54 15.37 9.85
N ARG A 57 -16.89 16.28 8.92
CA ARG A 57 -16.68 16.09 7.47
C ARG A 57 -15.22 15.83 7.11
N VAL A 58 -14.30 16.58 7.72
CA VAL A 58 -12.86 16.50 7.42
C VAL A 58 -12.30 15.20 7.97
N LEU A 59 -12.68 14.86 9.20
CA LEU A 59 -12.27 13.59 9.83
C LEU A 59 -12.78 12.39 9.05
N PHE A 60 -14.04 12.42 8.58
CA PHE A 60 -14.60 11.37 7.72
C PHE A 60 -13.82 11.22 6.42
N LYS A 61 -13.51 12.33 5.74
CA LYS A 61 -12.72 12.30 4.50
C LYS A 61 -11.35 11.63 4.73
N ILE A 62 -10.66 12.03 5.80
CA ILE A 62 -9.35 11.46 6.17
C ILE A 62 -9.50 9.97 6.47
N ALA A 63 -10.46 9.58 7.31
CA ALA A 63 -10.69 8.20 7.70
C ALA A 63 -10.99 7.30 6.50
N VAL A 64 -11.85 7.73 5.58
CA VAL A 64 -12.19 6.99 4.35
C VAL A 64 -10.95 6.82 3.47
N THR A 65 -10.20 7.90 3.20
CA THR A 65 -8.96 7.78 2.42
C THR A 65 -7.92 6.89 3.07
N PHE A 66 -7.79 6.93 4.40
CA PHE A 66 -6.87 6.09 5.13
C PHE A 66 -7.28 4.61 5.05
N MET A 67 -8.58 4.33 5.16
CA MET A 67 -9.11 2.97 5.05
C MET A 67 -8.84 2.39 3.65
N LEU A 68 -9.08 3.17 2.59
CA LEU A 68 -8.74 2.79 1.22
C LEU A 68 -7.24 2.51 1.06
N ALA A 69 -6.38 3.37 1.61
CA ALA A 69 -4.93 3.18 1.57
C ALA A 69 -4.52 1.86 2.25
N VAL A 70 -5.08 1.55 3.43
CA VAL A 70 -4.81 0.30 4.14
C VAL A 70 -5.23 -0.92 3.32
N ILE A 71 -6.41 -0.89 2.69
CA ILE A 71 -6.91 -1.99 1.85
C ILE A 71 -6.01 -2.17 0.62
N ALA A 72 -5.63 -1.08 -0.04
CA ALA A 72 -4.74 -1.11 -1.20
C ALA A 72 -3.35 -1.69 -0.86
N VAL A 73 -2.75 -1.25 0.25
CA VAL A 73 -1.45 -1.79 0.71
C VAL A 73 -1.55 -3.28 1.04
N ARG A 74 -2.63 -3.70 1.71
CA ARG A 74 -2.89 -5.13 1.98
C ARG A 74 -3.05 -5.95 0.70
N LEU A 75 -3.74 -5.40 -0.30
CA LEU A 75 -3.89 -6.05 -1.60
C LEU A 75 -2.53 -6.20 -2.29
N ALA A 76 -1.73 -5.14 -2.35
CA ALA A 76 -0.39 -5.16 -2.95
C ALA A 76 0.50 -6.23 -2.29
N LEU A 77 0.53 -6.28 -0.95
CA LEU A 77 1.27 -7.31 -0.20
C LEU A 77 0.79 -8.73 -0.51
N ARG A 78 -0.50 -8.94 -0.79
CA ARG A 78 -1.05 -10.26 -1.16
C ARG A 78 -0.74 -10.63 -2.62
N ILE A 79 -0.77 -9.68 -3.55
CA ILE A 79 -0.41 -9.92 -4.96
C ILE A 79 1.03 -10.41 -5.08
N GLY A 80 1.95 -9.89 -4.27
CA GLY A 80 3.33 -10.35 -4.22
C GLY A 80 3.55 -11.74 -3.59
N ARG A 81 2.50 -12.43 -3.12
CA ARG A 81 2.58 -13.78 -2.55
C ARG A 81 1.82 -14.78 -3.45
N PRO A 82 2.52 -15.75 -4.08
CA PRO A 82 1.85 -16.75 -4.90
C PRO A 82 0.86 -17.57 -4.05
N GLY A 83 -0.35 -17.79 -4.58
CA GLY A 83 -1.42 -18.55 -3.91
C GLY A 83 -2.23 -17.80 -2.86
N ALA A 84 -1.93 -16.53 -2.57
CA ALA A 84 -2.72 -15.75 -1.61
C ALA A 84 -4.07 -15.30 -2.20
N ALA A 85 -5.16 -15.45 -1.45
CA ALA A 85 -6.49 -15.00 -1.88
C ALA A 85 -6.57 -13.46 -1.93
N THR A 86 -6.77 -12.90 -3.13
CA THR A 86 -6.84 -11.45 -3.40
C THR A 86 -8.27 -10.93 -3.62
N ARG A 87 -9.26 -11.82 -3.77
CA ARG A 87 -10.63 -11.46 -4.16
C ARG A 87 -11.31 -10.46 -3.21
N LEU A 88 -11.24 -10.71 -1.90
CA LEU A 88 -11.90 -9.87 -0.89
C LEU A 88 -11.35 -8.43 -0.86
N PRO A 89 -10.02 -8.19 -0.74
CA PRO A 89 -9.50 -6.83 -0.76
C PRO A 89 -9.70 -6.13 -2.11
N ALA A 90 -9.71 -6.85 -3.24
CA ALA A 90 -10.05 -6.27 -4.53
C ALA A 90 -11.51 -5.80 -4.59
N LEU A 91 -12.44 -6.60 -4.05
CA LEU A 91 -13.86 -6.26 -4.01
C LEU A 91 -14.14 -5.07 -3.10
N LEU A 92 -13.44 -4.96 -1.96
CA LEU A 92 -13.55 -3.80 -1.06
C LEU A 92 -13.09 -2.49 -1.71
N LEU A 93 -12.13 -2.52 -2.64
CA LEU A 93 -11.72 -1.33 -3.41
C LEU A 93 -12.69 -0.97 -4.54
N ALA A 94 -13.52 -1.91 -4.99
CA ALA A 94 -14.52 -1.66 -6.02
C ALA A 94 -15.77 -0.96 -5.47
N VAL A 95 -15.93 -0.88 -4.14
CA VAL A 95 -17.03 -0.17 -3.50
C VAL A 95 -16.79 1.35 -3.65
N PRO A 96 -17.75 2.11 -4.20
CA PRO A 96 -17.62 3.57 -4.27
C PRO A 96 -17.59 4.17 -2.87
N ALA A 97 -16.68 5.12 -2.66
CA ALA A 97 -16.47 5.84 -1.41
C ALA A 97 -17.23 7.17 -1.36
#